data_AF-A0A2H3CVW4-F1
#
_entry.id   AF-A0A2H3CVW4-F1
#
_cell.length_a   1.000
_cell.length_b   1.000
_cell.length_c   1.000
_cell.angle_alpha   90.00
_cell.angle_beta   90.00
_cell.angle_gamma   90.00
#
_symmetry.space_group_name_H-M   'P 1'
#
loop_
_entity.id
_entity.type
_entity.pdbx_description
1 polymer ?
#
loop_
_entity_poly.entity_id
_entity_poly.type
_entity_poly.pdbx_seq_one_letter_code
_entity_poly.pdbx_strand_id
1 'polypeptide(L)'
;MGLVYIIRLTHDGHSYIHRLLGYDILLYMFKALRNLHAHPELIDQENQILKTSAEKHTVTIVHMFMSHFVYASILKRSKKAISKIQRQHVDGFLNSEDPDLKQVCEVWTKFINIASYRSDICSVADSFCGSSQCPGTSVGKSMACSGCQFTRYCSRRCQKDDWSSGDHRSLCIKIKQLRTDAAPLPMCLSDKSAFEELNYQHIGLHGQEPSEWDVLLNAYIAVNGKPDPLWPMLQVLDYRAVNVKPRFHVESSELRAKSIDPEMLAKARDGSATLVYCIIPNGQRTETMAELYVKQWIED
;
A
#
# COMPACT_ATOMS: atom_id res chain seq x y z
N MET A 1 -8.58 -0.84 25.47
CA MET A 1 -7.09 -0.77 25.45
C MET A 1 -6.45 -1.47 24.26
N GLY A 2 -6.79 -2.73 23.94
CA GLY A 2 -6.13 -3.49 22.86
C GLY A 2 -6.20 -2.86 21.46
N LEU A 3 -7.39 -2.39 21.02
CA LEU A 3 -7.55 -1.77 19.69
C LEU A 3 -6.80 -0.43 19.54
N VAL A 4 -6.73 0.37 20.61
CA VAL A 4 -5.96 1.63 20.63
C VAL A 4 -4.47 1.36 20.43
N TYR A 5 -3.95 0.30 21.07
CA TYR A 5 -2.57 -0.11 20.88
C TYR A 5 -2.30 -0.61 19.46
N ILE A 6 -3.24 -1.35 18.87
CA ILE A 6 -3.17 -1.76 17.46
C ILE A 6 -3.11 -0.55 16.55
N ILE A 7 -3.95 0.47 16.78
CA ILE A 7 -3.94 1.71 15.98
C ILE A 7 -2.56 2.38 16.03
N ARG A 8 -1.97 2.48 17.23
CA ARG A 8 -0.62 3.05 17.38
C ARG A 8 0.43 2.23 16.62
N LEU A 9 0.40 0.90 16.74
CA LEU A 9 1.34 0.04 15.99
C LEU A 9 1.19 0.16 14.48
N THR A 10 -0.04 0.25 13.98
CA THR A 10 -0.27 0.43 12.54
C THR A 10 0.20 1.79 12.04
N HIS A 11 0.25 2.79 12.93
CA HIS A 11 0.91 4.05 12.67
C HIS A 11 2.43 3.96 12.70
N ASP A 12 3.10 2.88 13.08
CA ASP A 12 4.58 2.89 13.12
C ASP A 12 5.22 2.25 11.88
N GLY A 13 4.43 1.66 10.97
CA GLY A 13 4.91 1.21 9.67
C GLY A 13 4.12 0.04 9.06
N HIS A 14 4.22 -0.11 7.74
CA HIS A 14 3.49 -1.14 6.98
C HIS A 14 3.79 -2.57 7.48
N SER A 15 5.02 -2.83 7.95
CA SER A 15 5.43 -4.14 8.46
C SER A 15 4.65 -4.62 9.70
N TYR A 16 4.09 -3.71 10.52
CA TYR A 16 3.20 -4.08 11.62
C TYR A 16 1.84 -4.52 11.12
N ILE A 17 1.27 -3.82 10.12
CA ILE A 17 0.02 -4.23 9.45
C ILE A 17 0.18 -5.63 8.86
N HIS A 18 1.28 -5.87 8.14
CA HIS A 18 1.60 -7.19 7.60
C HIS A 18 1.62 -8.28 8.69
N ARG A 19 2.25 -8.01 9.85
CA ARG A 19 2.27 -8.94 10.98
C ARG A 19 0.88 -9.17 11.58
N LEU A 20 0.15 -8.11 11.87
CA LEU A 20 -1.19 -8.15 12.46
C LEU A 20 -2.18 -8.96 11.60
N LEU A 21 -2.16 -8.77 10.28
CA LEU A 21 -2.93 -9.59 9.35
C LEU A 21 -2.52 -11.07 9.39
N GLY A 22 -1.25 -11.36 9.66
CA GLY A 22 -0.75 -12.72 9.86
C GLY A 22 -1.23 -13.38 11.14
N TYR A 23 -1.60 -12.59 12.15
CA TYR A 23 -2.20 -13.05 13.40
C TYR A 23 -3.73 -13.06 13.36
N ASP A 24 -4.32 -12.99 12.15
CA ASP A 24 -5.76 -13.01 11.94
C ASP A 24 -6.51 -11.90 12.71
N ILE A 25 -5.88 -10.75 12.97
CA ILE A 25 -6.49 -9.70 13.79
C ILE A 25 -7.87 -9.28 13.27
N LEU A 26 -8.01 -9.19 11.94
CA LEU A 26 -9.25 -8.80 11.29
C LEU A 26 -10.36 -9.82 11.56
N LEU A 27 -10.06 -11.10 11.48
CA LEU A 27 -11.02 -12.16 11.78
C LEU A 27 -11.52 -12.07 13.22
N TYR A 28 -10.62 -11.90 14.18
CA TYR A 28 -10.99 -11.84 15.59
C TYR A 28 -11.73 -10.55 15.95
N MET A 29 -11.38 -9.43 15.31
CA MET A 29 -12.14 -8.18 15.44
C MET A 29 -13.58 -8.33 14.96
N PHE A 30 -13.80 -8.90 13.77
CA PHE A 30 -15.14 -9.12 13.26
C PHE A 30 -15.93 -10.17 14.06
N LYS A 31 -15.26 -11.20 14.62
CA LYS A 31 -15.90 -12.13 15.56
C LYS A 31 -16.36 -11.44 16.84
N ALA A 32 -15.53 -10.54 17.39
CA ALA A 32 -15.87 -9.77 18.58
C ALA A 32 -17.08 -8.86 18.31
N LEU A 33 -17.08 -8.13 17.19
CA LEU A 33 -18.23 -7.33 16.76
C LEU A 33 -19.48 -8.20 16.58
N ARG A 34 -19.41 -9.31 15.84
CA ARG A 34 -20.54 -10.21 15.68
C ARG A 34 -21.14 -10.65 17.02
N ASN A 35 -20.29 -11.02 17.99
CA ASN A 35 -20.76 -11.43 19.31
C ASN A 35 -21.41 -10.28 20.09
N LEU A 36 -20.88 -9.06 19.98
CA LEU A 36 -21.50 -7.88 20.59
C LEU A 36 -22.91 -7.63 20.04
N HIS A 37 -23.12 -7.80 18.73
CA HIS A 37 -24.44 -7.61 18.12
C HIS A 37 -25.38 -8.81 18.29
N ALA A 38 -24.85 -10.02 18.52
CA ALA A 38 -25.66 -11.21 18.76
C ALA A 38 -26.27 -11.27 20.17
N HIS A 39 -25.74 -10.48 21.11
CA HIS A 39 -26.12 -10.50 22.52
C HIS A 39 -26.48 -9.11 23.05
N PRO A 40 -27.52 -8.44 22.50
CA PRO A 40 -27.92 -7.10 22.94
C PRO A 40 -28.32 -7.06 24.42
N GLU A 41 -28.75 -8.18 25.00
CA GLU A 41 -29.08 -8.32 26.42
C GLU A 41 -27.90 -8.07 27.37
N LEU A 42 -26.67 -8.20 26.87
CA LEU A 42 -25.45 -7.95 27.64
C LEU A 42 -25.04 -6.47 27.61
N ILE A 43 -25.76 -5.62 26.89
CA ILE A 43 -25.39 -4.23 26.66
C ILE A 43 -26.13 -3.32 27.64
N ASP A 44 -25.50 -3.05 28.79
CA ASP A 44 -25.87 -1.92 29.66
C ASP A 44 -25.28 -0.59 29.12
N GLN A 45 -25.50 0.51 29.84
CA GLN A 45 -25.05 1.84 29.41
C GLN A 45 -23.51 1.96 29.31
N GLU A 46 -22.75 1.21 30.13
CA GLU A 46 -21.28 1.17 30.07
C GLU A 46 -20.82 0.33 28.87
N ASN A 47 -21.49 -0.80 28.61
CA ASN A 47 -21.23 -1.68 27.48
C ASN A 47 -21.62 -1.05 26.13
N GLN A 48 -22.59 -0.14 26.10
CA GLN A 48 -22.93 0.62 24.90
C GLN A 48 -21.77 1.53 24.46
N ILE A 49 -21.10 2.20 25.42
CA ILE A 49 -19.90 3.00 25.13
C ILE A 49 -18.78 2.12 24.57
N LEU A 50 -18.59 0.93 25.13
CA LEU A 50 -17.60 -0.04 24.66
C LEU A 50 -17.92 -0.57 23.25
N LYS A 51 -19.20 -0.86 22.95
CA LYS A 51 -19.69 -1.26 21.62
C LYS A 51 -19.32 -0.19 20.58
N THR A 52 -19.78 1.04 20.78
CA THR A 52 -19.51 2.16 19.86
C THR A 52 -18.00 2.41 19.72
N SER A 53 -17.24 2.28 20.80
CA SER A 53 -15.77 2.38 20.74
C SER A 53 -15.15 1.28 19.88
N ALA A 54 -15.60 0.03 20.02
CA ALA A 54 -15.10 -1.11 19.24
C ALA A 54 -15.41 -0.96 17.74
N GLU A 55 -16.62 -0.51 17.40
CA GLU A 55 -17.03 -0.21 16.02
C GLU A 55 -16.14 0.89 15.41
N LYS A 56 -15.99 2.03 16.10
CA LYS A 56 -15.16 3.15 15.63
C LYS A 56 -13.70 2.76 15.43
N HIS A 57 -13.13 1.99 16.36
CA HIS A 57 -11.77 1.50 16.22
C HIS A 57 -11.64 0.50 15.07
N THR A 58 -12.65 -0.34 14.85
CA THR A 58 -12.67 -1.26 13.70
C THR A 58 -12.67 -0.50 12.39
N VAL A 59 -13.55 0.50 12.25
CA VAL A 59 -13.58 1.39 11.08
C VAL A 59 -12.21 2.02 10.83
N THR A 60 -11.58 2.55 11.88
CA THR A 60 -10.25 3.16 11.80
C THR A 60 -9.17 2.17 11.34
N ILE A 61 -9.14 0.97 11.92
CA ILE A 61 -8.16 -0.08 11.58
C ILE A 61 -8.35 -0.57 10.14
N VAL A 62 -9.59 -0.80 9.72
CA VAL A 62 -9.90 -1.22 8.34
C VAL A 62 -9.47 -0.13 7.35
N HIS A 63 -9.74 1.15 7.64
CA HIS A 63 -9.25 2.27 6.83
C HIS A 63 -7.73 2.31 6.72
N MET A 64 -7.01 2.11 7.82
CA MET A 64 -5.55 2.04 7.78
C MET A 64 -5.05 0.87 6.93
N PHE A 65 -5.70 -0.29 6.98
CA PHE A 65 -5.27 -1.41 6.14
C PHE A 65 -5.50 -1.12 4.65
N MET A 66 -6.62 -0.49 4.28
CA MET A 66 -6.92 -0.11 2.90
C MET A 66 -5.89 0.85 2.32
N SER A 67 -5.46 1.87 3.07
CA SER A 67 -4.45 2.83 2.58
C SER A 67 -3.10 2.16 2.30
N HIS A 68 -2.85 0.99 2.88
CA HIS A 68 -1.63 0.21 2.68
C HIS A 68 -1.77 -0.92 1.63
N PHE A 69 -2.84 -0.96 0.83
CA PHE A 69 -2.94 -1.94 -0.27
C PHE A 69 -2.00 -1.68 -1.45
N VAL A 70 -1.24 -0.59 -1.38
CA VAL A 70 -0.10 -0.31 -2.25
C VAL A 70 1.06 -1.31 -2.02
N TYR A 71 1.13 -1.92 -0.84
CA TYR A 71 2.04 -3.02 -0.53
C TYR A 71 1.38 -4.36 -0.89
N ALA A 72 1.91 -5.05 -1.90
CA ALA A 72 1.40 -6.35 -2.34
C ALA A 72 1.32 -7.39 -1.20
N SER A 73 2.27 -7.38 -0.29
CA SER A 73 2.33 -8.27 0.87
C SER A 73 1.15 -8.06 1.81
N ILE A 74 0.73 -6.81 2.01
CA ILE A 74 -0.47 -6.45 2.79
C ILE A 74 -1.72 -6.83 2.01
N LEU A 75 -1.82 -6.47 0.73
CA LEU A 75 -2.95 -6.81 -0.12
C LEU A 75 -3.21 -8.34 -0.14
N LYS A 76 -2.16 -9.14 -0.35
CA LYS A 76 -2.24 -10.61 -0.35
C LYS A 76 -2.74 -11.17 0.98
N ARG A 77 -2.28 -10.63 2.12
CA ARG A 77 -2.76 -11.07 3.44
C ARG A 77 -4.19 -10.63 3.72
N SER A 78 -4.56 -9.44 3.29
CA SER A 78 -5.93 -8.92 3.38
C SER A 78 -6.90 -9.80 2.59
N LYS A 79 -6.58 -10.19 1.35
CA LYS A 79 -7.39 -11.16 0.58
C LYS A 79 -7.58 -12.49 1.33
N LYS A 80 -6.50 -13.03 1.91
CA LYS A 80 -6.59 -14.25 2.72
C LYS A 80 -7.50 -14.07 3.93
N ALA A 81 -7.44 -12.91 4.59
CA ALA A 81 -8.30 -12.59 5.72
C ALA A 81 -9.78 -12.48 5.29
N ILE A 82 -10.07 -11.79 4.16
CA ILE A 82 -11.41 -11.70 3.56
C ILE A 82 -11.96 -13.10 3.30
N SER A 83 -11.22 -13.94 2.54
CA SER A 83 -11.67 -15.29 2.23
C SER A 83 -11.83 -16.17 3.47
N LYS A 84 -11.10 -15.90 4.57
CA LYS A 84 -11.26 -16.63 5.83
C LYS A 84 -12.50 -16.18 6.60
N ILE A 85 -12.77 -14.88 6.66
CA ILE A 85 -13.96 -14.29 7.29
C ILE A 85 -15.23 -14.78 6.60
N GLN A 86 -15.27 -14.71 5.26
CA GLN A 86 -16.40 -15.16 4.44
C GLN A 86 -16.67 -16.66 4.59
N ARG A 87 -15.62 -17.50 4.52
CA ARG A 87 -15.76 -18.96 4.71
C ARG A 87 -16.26 -19.35 6.10
N GLN A 88 -15.99 -18.52 7.11
CA GLN A 88 -16.48 -18.74 8.48
C GLN A 88 -17.81 -18.04 8.75
N HIS A 89 -18.41 -17.39 7.73
CA HIS A 89 -19.63 -16.59 7.84
C HIS A 89 -19.58 -15.59 9.00
N VAL A 90 -18.40 -15.03 9.25
CA VAL A 90 -18.20 -14.07 10.35
C VAL A 90 -18.77 -12.71 9.96
N ASP A 91 -18.83 -12.38 8.67
CA ASP A 91 -19.37 -11.15 8.11
C ASP A 91 -20.89 -11.17 7.89
N GLY A 92 -21.59 -12.28 8.19
CA GLY A 92 -23.04 -12.38 7.97
C GLY A 92 -23.88 -11.34 8.70
N PHE A 93 -23.41 -10.85 9.86
CA PHE A 93 -24.08 -9.79 10.63
C PHE A 93 -24.04 -8.41 9.94
N LEU A 94 -23.16 -8.22 8.94
CA LEU A 94 -23.04 -6.96 8.20
C LEU A 94 -24.16 -6.79 7.16
N ASN A 95 -24.97 -7.82 6.94
CA ASN A 95 -26.20 -7.73 6.16
C ASN A 95 -27.39 -7.19 6.98
N SER A 96 -27.18 -6.83 8.25
CA SER A 96 -28.20 -6.26 9.13
C SER A 96 -28.60 -4.85 8.69
N GLU A 97 -29.87 -4.51 8.86
CA GLU A 97 -30.39 -3.13 8.71
C GLU A 97 -30.12 -2.25 9.95
N ASP A 98 -29.37 -2.76 10.94
CA ASP A 98 -28.98 -2.03 12.14
C ASP A 98 -28.25 -0.72 11.78
N PRO A 99 -28.83 0.46 12.09
CA PRO A 99 -28.21 1.75 11.80
C PRO A 99 -26.85 1.93 12.47
N ASP A 100 -26.62 1.30 13.62
CA ASP A 100 -25.34 1.38 14.35
C ASP A 100 -24.21 0.71 13.56
N LEU A 101 -24.52 -0.34 12.80
CA LEU A 101 -23.54 -1.09 12.00
C LEU A 101 -23.19 -0.44 10.67
N LYS A 102 -23.96 0.57 10.25
CA LYS A 102 -23.86 1.15 8.90
C LYS A 102 -22.43 1.51 8.51
N GLN A 103 -21.67 2.15 9.41
CA GLN A 103 -20.28 2.52 9.12
C GLN A 103 -19.35 1.31 8.98
N VAL A 104 -19.55 0.28 9.79
CA VAL A 104 -18.77 -0.97 9.73
C VAL A 104 -19.07 -1.71 8.43
N CYS A 105 -20.34 -1.76 8.01
CA CYS A 105 -20.75 -2.37 6.76
C CYS A 105 -20.19 -1.63 5.53
N GLU A 106 -20.28 -0.30 5.54
CA GLU A 106 -19.74 0.55 4.47
C GLU A 106 -18.22 0.39 4.34
N VAL A 107 -17.49 0.42 5.46
CA VAL A 107 -16.02 0.29 5.42
C VAL A 107 -15.58 -1.11 5.01
N TRP A 108 -16.30 -2.16 5.44
CA TRP A 108 -16.01 -3.54 5.02
C TRP A 108 -16.26 -3.75 3.53
N THR A 109 -17.36 -3.22 3.01
CA THR A 109 -17.68 -3.26 1.58
C THR A 109 -16.60 -2.54 0.77
N LYS A 110 -16.18 -1.34 1.21
CA LYS A 110 -15.05 -0.62 0.59
C LYS A 110 -13.76 -1.42 0.65
N PHE A 111 -13.46 -2.06 1.78
CA PHE A 111 -12.27 -2.89 1.97
C PHE A 111 -12.20 -4.03 0.95
N ILE A 112 -13.30 -4.76 0.76
CA ILE A 112 -13.39 -5.83 -0.24
C ILE A 112 -13.22 -5.26 -1.64
N ASN A 113 -13.94 -4.20 -1.99
CA ASN A 113 -13.93 -3.64 -3.34
C ASN A 113 -12.53 -3.12 -3.74
N ILE A 114 -11.87 -2.37 -2.86
CA ILE A 114 -10.51 -1.86 -3.11
C ILE A 114 -9.50 -3.02 -3.17
N ALA A 115 -9.63 -4.04 -2.31
CA ALA A 115 -8.75 -5.20 -2.34
C ALA A 115 -8.90 -6.02 -3.64
N SER A 116 -10.13 -6.21 -4.12
CA SER A 116 -10.39 -6.89 -5.39
C SER A 116 -9.83 -6.09 -6.55
N TYR A 117 -10.20 -4.82 -6.68
CA TYR A 117 -9.72 -3.94 -7.76
C TYR A 117 -8.20 -3.90 -7.86
N ARG A 118 -7.51 -3.67 -6.75
CA ARG A 118 -6.04 -3.61 -6.76
C ARG A 118 -5.40 -4.95 -7.07
N SER A 119 -6.05 -6.06 -6.72
CA SER A 119 -5.55 -7.38 -7.06
C SER A 119 -5.67 -7.72 -8.54
N ASP A 120 -6.65 -7.15 -9.24
CA ASP A 120 -6.83 -7.36 -10.67
C ASP A 120 -5.76 -6.61 -11.47
N ILE A 121 -5.37 -5.43 -10.98
CA ILE A 121 -4.30 -4.58 -11.51
C ILE A 121 -2.92 -5.17 -11.20
N CYS A 122 -2.70 -5.51 -9.92
CA CYS A 122 -1.44 -6.05 -9.47
C CYS A 122 -1.41 -7.57 -9.75
N SER A 123 -1.08 -7.94 -10.99
CA SER A 123 -0.64 -9.31 -11.31
C SER A 123 0.72 -9.56 -10.67
N VAL A 124 0.76 -9.62 -9.34
CA VAL A 124 2.03 -9.74 -8.60
C VAL A 124 2.51 -11.17 -8.76
N ALA A 125 3.34 -11.39 -9.78
CA ALA A 125 4.14 -12.60 -9.89
C ALA A 125 4.83 -12.84 -8.54
N ASP A 126 4.57 -14.00 -7.92
CA ASP A 126 5.11 -14.39 -6.61
C ASP A 126 6.64 -14.60 -6.61
N SER A 127 7.32 -14.23 -7.69
CA SER A 127 8.62 -14.77 -8.10
C SER A 127 9.67 -13.72 -8.43
N PHE A 128 9.64 -12.54 -7.81
CA PHE A 128 10.82 -11.65 -7.87
C PHE A 128 11.96 -12.27 -7.06
N CYS A 129 13.08 -12.53 -7.74
CA CYS A 129 14.30 -12.97 -7.08
C CYS A 129 15.07 -11.75 -6.59
N GLY A 130 15.52 -11.79 -5.33
CA GLY A 130 16.32 -10.71 -4.74
C GLY A 130 17.74 -10.59 -5.26
N SER A 131 18.22 -11.59 -6.01
CA SER A 131 19.55 -11.53 -6.62
C SER A 131 19.52 -10.64 -7.86
N SER A 132 20.36 -9.60 -7.87
CA SER A 132 20.55 -8.71 -9.03
C SER A 132 21.12 -9.44 -10.25
N GLN A 133 21.77 -10.59 -10.04
CA GLN A 133 22.33 -11.45 -11.10
C GLN A 133 21.39 -12.58 -11.50
N CYS A 134 20.11 -12.53 -11.10
CA CYS A 134 19.15 -13.56 -11.47
C CYS A 134 18.92 -13.54 -12.99
N PRO A 135 19.03 -14.69 -13.70
CA PRO A 135 18.79 -14.76 -15.13
C PRO A 135 17.30 -14.65 -15.53
N GLY A 136 16.38 -14.43 -14.59
CA GLY A 136 14.95 -14.18 -14.86
C GLY A 136 14.14 -15.39 -15.33
N THR A 137 14.75 -16.56 -15.50
CA THR A 137 14.14 -17.73 -16.18
C THR A 137 13.29 -18.65 -15.29
N SER A 138 13.23 -18.39 -13.99
CA SER A 138 12.60 -19.31 -13.05
C SER A 138 11.10 -19.06 -12.88
N VAL A 139 10.30 -19.76 -13.69
CA VAL A 139 8.88 -19.98 -13.44
C VAL A 139 8.76 -21.04 -12.33
N GLY A 140 8.70 -20.62 -11.06
CA GLY A 140 8.70 -21.56 -9.94
C GLY A 140 8.43 -20.94 -8.57
N LYS A 141 8.17 -21.79 -7.56
CA LYS A 141 7.94 -21.36 -6.17
C LYS A 141 9.17 -20.63 -5.63
N SER A 142 9.02 -19.35 -5.31
CA SER A 142 10.08 -18.58 -4.65
C SER A 142 10.28 -19.04 -3.21
N MET A 143 11.54 -19.23 -2.82
CA MET A 143 11.97 -19.58 -1.48
C MET A 143 12.42 -18.33 -0.71
N ALA A 144 11.92 -18.14 0.51
CA ALA A 144 12.40 -17.06 1.37
C ALA A 144 13.75 -17.43 2.01
N CYS A 145 14.61 -16.44 2.25
CA CYS A 145 15.80 -16.63 3.06
C CYS A 145 15.40 -17.15 4.44
N SER A 146 15.99 -18.26 4.91
CA SER A 146 15.70 -18.82 6.22
C SER A 146 16.10 -17.90 7.38
N GLY A 147 17.11 -17.04 7.17
CA GLY A 147 17.62 -16.12 8.18
C GLY A 147 16.70 -14.92 8.43
N CYS A 148 16.36 -14.16 7.39
CA CYS A 148 15.53 -12.97 7.52
C CYS A 148 14.08 -13.16 7.06
N GLN A 149 13.74 -14.20 6.32
CA GLN A 149 12.40 -14.41 5.72
C GLN A 149 11.85 -13.20 4.95
N PHE A 150 12.73 -12.28 4.52
CA PHE A 150 12.38 -11.00 3.91
C PHE A 150 12.69 -11.03 2.42
N THR A 151 13.93 -11.38 2.05
CA THR A 151 14.33 -11.56 0.66
C THR A 151 13.91 -12.95 0.17
N ARG A 152 13.40 -13.01 -1.07
CA ARG A 152 13.00 -14.25 -1.73
C ARG A 152 13.90 -14.54 -2.91
N TYR A 153 14.12 -15.81 -3.19
CA TYR A 153 14.96 -16.29 -4.26
C TYR A 153 14.23 -17.35 -5.07
N CYS A 154 14.51 -17.41 -6.36
CA CYS A 154 14.02 -18.50 -7.17
C CYS A 154 14.79 -19.80 -6.98
N SER A 155 16.05 -19.71 -6.52
CA SER A 155 16.92 -20.87 -6.32
C SER A 155 17.91 -20.64 -5.18
N ARG A 156 18.43 -21.75 -4.64
CA ARG A 156 19.54 -21.71 -3.67
C ARG A 156 20.80 -21.08 -4.26
N ARG A 157 21.01 -21.18 -5.58
CA ARG A 157 22.13 -20.56 -6.27
C ARG A 157 22.05 -19.03 -6.18
N CYS A 158 20.92 -18.45 -6.60
CA CYS A 158 20.70 -17.01 -6.49
C CYS A 158 20.83 -16.50 -5.05
N GLN A 159 20.39 -17.28 -4.05
CA GLN A 159 20.60 -16.92 -2.64
C GLN A 159 22.09 -16.90 -2.26
N LYS A 160 22.88 -17.89 -2.69
CA LYS A 160 24.32 -17.95 -2.39
C LYS A 160 25.10 -16.83 -3.08
N ASP A 161 24.76 -16.57 -4.34
CA ASP A 161 25.38 -15.51 -5.12
C ASP A 161 25.07 -14.16 -4.46
N ASP A 162 23.80 -13.85 -4.19
CA ASP A 162 23.40 -12.61 -3.51
C ASP A 162 23.94 -12.49 -2.07
N TRP A 163 24.21 -13.60 -1.39
CA TRP A 163 24.87 -13.59 -0.07
C TRP A 163 26.36 -13.25 -0.13
N SER A 164 27.04 -13.66 -1.20
CA SER A 164 28.51 -13.57 -1.31
C SER A 164 28.97 -12.32 -2.07
N SER A 165 28.28 -11.98 -3.16
CA SER A 165 28.61 -10.87 -4.05
C SER A 165 27.54 -9.76 -4.08
N GLY A 166 26.40 -9.97 -3.43
CA GLY A 166 25.34 -8.97 -3.30
C GLY A 166 25.26 -8.34 -1.91
N ASP A 167 24.19 -7.57 -1.68
CA ASP A 167 23.94 -6.83 -0.44
C ASP A 167 23.11 -7.62 0.58
N HIS A 168 22.76 -8.88 0.27
CA HIS A 168 21.83 -9.61 1.14
C HIS A 168 22.39 -9.88 2.53
N ARG A 169 23.70 -10.10 2.68
CA ARG A 169 24.28 -10.40 4.00
C ARG A 169 24.07 -9.24 4.97
N SER A 170 24.38 -8.02 4.55
CA SER A 170 24.20 -6.81 5.35
C SER A 170 22.72 -6.52 5.59
N LEU A 171 21.88 -6.64 4.55
CA LEU A 171 20.43 -6.49 4.66
C LEU A 171 19.83 -7.51 5.63
N CYS A 172 20.23 -8.78 5.56
CA CYS A 172 19.74 -9.86 6.41
C CYS A 172 20.05 -9.58 7.89
N ILE A 173 21.27 -9.12 8.20
CA ILE A 173 21.64 -8.70 9.56
C ILE A 173 20.76 -7.54 10.02
N LYS A 174 20.62 -6.50 9.18
CA LYS A 174 19.79 -5.32 9.49
C LYS A 174 18.32 -5.69 9.75
N ILE A 175 17.72 -6.55 8.92
CA ILE A 175 16.34 -7.00 9.10
C ILE A 175 16.18 -7.79 10.40
N LYS A 176 17.15 -8.65 10.75
CA LYS A 176 17.12 -9.38 12.02
C LYS A 176 17.20 -8.41 13.21
N GLN A 177 18.10 -7.43 13.15
CA GLN A 177 18.22 -6.39 14.18
C GLN A 177 16.92 -5.60 14.35
N LEU A 178 16.34 -5.10 13.25
CA LEU A 178 15.06 -4.36 13.29
C LEU A 178 13.94 -5.17 13.95
N ARG A 179 13.90 -6.50 13.74
CA ARG A 179 12.91 -7.36 14.42
C ARG A 179 13.17 -7.48 15.91
N THR A 180 14.42 -7.64 16.31
CA THR A 180 14.81 -7.67 17.74
C THR A 180 14.44 -6.37 18.42
N ASP A 181 14.67 -5.23 17.76
CA ASP A 181 14.34 -3.91 18.28
C ASP A 181 12.85 -3.55 18.17
N ALA A 182 12.03 -4.51 17.70
CA ALA A 182 10.62 -4.33 17.38
C ALA A 182 10.34 -3.11 16.48
N ALA A 183 11.30 -2.72 15.64
CA ALA A 183 11.23 -1.59 14.72
C ALA A 183 10.52 -1.94 13.40
N PRO A 184 10.02 -0.94 12.65
CA PRO A 184 9.43 -1.17 11.34
C PRO A 184 10.47 -1.67 10.33
N LEU A 185 10.07 -2.64 9.50
CA LEU A 185 10.87 -3.11 8.39
C LEU A 185 10.73 -2.15 7.18
N PRO A 186 11.79 -2.02 6.36
CA PRO A 186 11.70 -1.33 5.07
C PRO A 186 10.80 -2.10 4.10
N MET A 187 10.36 -1.41 3.02
CA MET A 187 9.64 -2.04 1.91
C MET A 187 10.47 -3.17 1.30
N CYS A 188 9.85 -4.34 1.10
CA CYS A 188 10.53 -5.47 0.46
C CYS A 188 10.53 -5.32 -1.06
N LEU A 189 11.45 -6.01 -1.75
CA LEU A 189 11.56 -5.93 -3.22
C LEU A 189 10.25 -6.29 -3.92
N SER A 190 9.53 -7.31 -3.43
CA SER A 190 8.23 -7.69 -4.01
C SER A 190 7.17 -6.61 -3.85
N ASP A 191 7.20 -5.83 -2.76
CA ASP A 191 6.28 -4.72 -2.56
C ASP A 191 6.68 -3.54 -3.46
N LYS A 192 7.98 -3.27 -3.58
CA LYS A 192 8.50 -2.23 -4.46
C LYS A 192 8.13 -2.48 -5.92
N SER A 193 8.37 -3.69 -6.44
CA SER A 193 8.05 -4.01 -7.83
C SER A 193 6.54 -4.00 -8.11
N ALA A 194 5.73 -4.47 -7.16
CA ALA A 194 4.28 -4.39 -7.31
C ALA A 194 3.77 -2.94 -7.28
N PHE A 195 4.42 -2.09 -6.48
CA PHE A 195 4.14 -0.67 -6.43
C PHE A 195 4.50 0.04 -7.74
N GLU A 196 5.70 -0.22 -8.28
CA GLU A 196 6.14 0.32 -9.57
C GLU A 196 5.18 -0.09 -10.70
N GLU A 197 4.75 -1.36 -10.73
CA GLU A 197 3.74 -1.85 -11.69
C GLU A 197 2.39 -1.12 -11.52
N LEU A 198 1.95 -0.94 -10.27
CA LEU A 198 0.73 -0.22 -9.96
C LEU A 198 0.79 1.23 -10.44
N ASN A 199 1.92 1.92 -10.25
CA ASN A 199 2.14 3.28 -10.75
C ASN A 199 2.12 3.31 -12.27
N TYR A 200 2.86 2.40 -12.90
CA TYR A 200 2.95 2.29 -14.35
C TYR A 200 1.57 2.19 -14.99
N GLN A 201 0.71 1.31 -14.46
CA GLN A 201 -0.65 1.17 -14.95
C GLN A 201 -1.50 2.42 -14.71
N HIS A 202 -1.39 3.08 -13.56
CA HIS A 202 -2.13 4.33 -13.31
C HIS A 202 -1.72 5.44 -14.27
N ILE A 203 -0.42 5.65 -14.44
CA ILE A 203 0.11 6.68 -15.35
C ILE A 203 -0.26 6.34 -16.80
N GLY A 204 -0.11 5.08 -17.21
CA GLY A 204 -0.46 4.62 -18.55
C GLY A 204 -1.95 4.84 -18.86
N LEU A 205 -2.85 4.55 -17.92
CA LEU A 205 -4.28 4.81 -18.08
C LEU A 205 -4.59 6.31 -18.17
N HIS A 206 -3.99 7.15 -17.32
CA HIS A 206 -4.21 8.61 -17.39
C HIS A 206 -3.53 9.26 -18.61
N GLY A 207 -2.48 8.64 -19.16
CA GLY A 207 -1.88 9.05 -20.44
C GLY A 207 -2.81 8.85 -21.64
N GLN A 208 -3.80 7.97 -21.52
CA GLN A 208 -4.82 7.71 -22.56
C GLN A 208 -6.09 8.54 -22.41
N GLU A 209 -6.28 9.22 -21.28
CA GLU A 209 -7.39 10.17 -21.04
C GLU A 209 -6.84 11.61 -20.92
N PRO A 210 -6.52 12.30 -22.04
CA PRO A 210 -5.97 13.67 -22.03
C PRO A 210 -6.78 14.65 -21.18
N SER A 211 -8.09 14.41 -21.06
CA SER A 211 -9.03 15.32 -20.40
C SER A 211 -8.75 15.53 -18.91
N GLU A 212 -8.32 14.52 -18.15
CA GLU A 212 -8.13 14.69 -16.70
C GLU A 212 -6.85 15.47 -16.37
N TRP A 213 -5.76 15.17 -17.09
CA TRP A 213 -4.50 15.90 -16.94
C TRP A 213 -4.64 17.37 -17.32
N ASP A 214 -5.25 17.65 -18.48
CA ASP A 214 -5.44 19.01 -18.96
C ASP A 214 -6.36 19.81 -18.02
N VAL A 215 -7.41 19.18 -17.50
CA VAL A 215 -8.30 19.82 -16.51
C VAL A 215 -7.55 20.19 -15.24
N LEU A 216 -6.73 19.28 -14.70
CA LEU A 216 -5.97 19.56 -13.48
C LEU A 216 -4.86 20.59 -13.69
N LEU A 217 -4.16 20.53 -14.83
CA LEU A 217 -3.16 21.52 -15.20
C LEU A 217 -3.79 22.91 -15.38
N ASN A 218 -4.92 23.00 -16.08
CA ASN A 218 -5.65 24.26 -16.26
C ASN A 218 -6.17 24.81 -14.92
N ALA A 219 -6.68 23.94 -14.04
CA ALA A 219 -7.10 24.33 -12.70
C ALA A 219 -5.91 24.86 -11.87
N TYR A 220 -4.74 24.21 -11.95
CA TYR A 220 -3.52 24.70 -11.31
C TYR A 220 -3.13 26.09 -11.86
N ILE A 221 -3.13 26.27 -13.18
CA ILE A 221 -2.75 27.52 -13.84
C ILE A 221 -3.71 28.66 -13.48
N ALA A 222 -5.00 28.38 -13.39
CA ALA A 222 -6.00 29.36 -13.00
C ALA A 222 -5.75 29.91 -11.58
N VAL A 223 -5.23 29.07 -10.67
CA VAL A 223 -4.97 29.43 -9.27
C VAL A 223 -3.58 30.04 -9.08
N ASN A 224 -2.55 29.49 -9.75
CA ASN A 224 -1.14 29.78 -9.47
C ASN A 224 -0.43 30.53 -10.60
N GLY A 225 -1.08 30.74 -11.73
CA GLY A 225 -0.47 31.28 -12.94
C GLY A 225 0.29 30.23 -13.76
N LYS A 226 0.98 30.67 -14.82
CA LYS A 226 1.74 29.77 -15.69
C LYS A 226 2.90 29.13 -14.91
N PRO A 227 3.20 27.84 -15.13
CA PRO A 227 4.32 27.18 -14.47
C PRO A 227 5.65 27.85 -14.85
N ASP A 228 6.57 27.91 -13.88
CA ASP A 228 7.95 28.30 -14.16
C ASP A 228 8.58 27.27 -15.11
N PRO A 229 9.15 27.68 -16.26
CA PRO A 229 9.85 26.77 -17.17
C PRO A 229 11.01 25.99 -16.51
N LEU A 230 11.59 26.50 -15.44
CA LEU A 230 12.61 25.82 -14.65
C LEU A 230 12.02 24.75 -13.71
N TRP A 231 10.73 24.76 -13.45
CA TRP A 231 10.07 23.83 -12.55
C TRP A 231 8.93 23.13 -13.28
N PRO A 232 9.24 22.06 -14.05
CA PRO A 232 8.23 21.29 -14.74
C PRO A 232 7.16 20.78 -13.76
N MET A 233 5.95 20.61 -14.26
CA MET A 233 4.82 20.16 -13.46
C MET A 233 5.03 18.72 -12.98
N LEU A 234 4.66 18.48 -11.73
CA LEU A 234 4.79 17.22 -11.04
C LEU A 234 3.43 16.52 -10.97
N GLN A 235 3.36 15.28 -11.46
CA GLN A 235 2.22 14.40 -11.27
C GLN A 235 2.26 13.79 -9.87
N VAL A 236 1.30 14.10 -9.00
CA VAL A 236 1.29 13.58 -7.63
C VAL A 236 0.26 12.47 -7.48
N LEU A 237 0.73 11.27 -7.14
CA LEU A 237 -0.09 10.10 -6.80
C LEU A 237 -0.11 9.89 -5.28
N ASP A 238 -1.23 10.24 -4.63
CA ASP A 238 -1.40 10.10 -3.19
C ASP A 238 -2.19 8.85 -2.80
N TYR A 239 -1.45 7.83 -2.33
CA TYR A 239 -1.97 6.54 -1.91
C TYR A 239 -2.52 6.53 -0.48
N ARG A 240 -2.42 7.65 0.27
CA ARG A 240 -3.02 7.75 1.62
C ARG A 240 -4.55 7.80 1.54
N ALA A 241 -5.09 8.26 0.41
CA ALA A 241 -6.52 8.29 0.19
C ALA A 241 -7.10 6.87 0.14
N VAL A 242 -8.15 6.62 0.91
CA VAL A 242 -8.87 5.34 0.92
C VAL A 242 -9.85 5.30 -0.25
N ASN A 243 -9.30 5.25 -1.45
CA ASN A 243 -10.03 5.19 -2.70
C ASN A 243 -9.53 4.02 -3.55
N VAL A 244 -10.36 3.65 -4.53
CA VAL A 244 -10.05 2.62 -5.54
C VAL A 244 -8.77 3.02 -6.29
N LYS A 245 -8.74 4.25 -6.81
CA LYS A 245 -7.57 4.91 -7.40
C LYS A 245 -6.87 5.82 -6.37
N PRO A 246 -5.54 6.04 -6.46
CA PRO A 246 -4.86 7.06 -5.67
C PRO A 246 -5.43 8.45 -6.00
N ARG A 247 -5.32 9.38 -5.05
CA ARG A 247 -5.70 10.77 -5.33
C ARG A 247 -4.66 11.38 -6.26
N PHE A 248 -5.09 11.76 -7.46
CA PHE A 248 -4.25 12.41 -8.46
C PHE A 248 -4.38 13.93 -8.37
N HIS A 249 -3.26 14.64 -8.44
CA HIS A 249 -3.21 16.11 -8.52
C HIS A 249 -1.87 16.57 -9.09
N VAL A 250 -1.75 17.86 -9.38
CA VAL A 250 -0.56 18.46 -9.99
C VAL A 250 0.00 19.54 -9.08
N GLU A 251 1.31 19.56 -8.94
CA GLU A 251 2.06 20.56 -8.17
C GLU A 251 3.29 21.05 -8.95
N SER A 252 3.85 22.20 -8.59
CA SER A 252 5.18 22.60 -9.09
C SER A 252 6.26 21.69 -8.50
N SER A 253 7.20 21.21 -9.33
CA SER A 253 8.37 20.46 -8.84
C SER A 253 9.26 21.28 -7.90
N GLU A 254 9.15 22.62 -7.90
CA GLU A 254 9.84 23.50 -6.96
C GLU A 254 9.55 23.14 -5.51
N LEU A 255 8.30 22.78 -5.20
CA LEU A 255 7.88 22.38 -3.85
C LEU A 255 8.62 21.14 -3.34
N ARG A 256 9.21 20.37 -4.26
CA ARG A 256 9.94 19.12 -4.02
C ARG A 256 11.38 19.17 -4.51
N ALA A 257 11.94 20.36 -4.77
CA ALA A 257 13.28 20.53 -5.32
C ALA A 257 14.37 19.75 -4.58
N LYS A 258 14.26 19.61 -3.25
CA LYS A 258 15.23 18.89 -2.41
C LYS A 258 15.16 17.37 -2.54
N SER A 259 14.04 16.82 -3.01
CA SER A 259 13.80 15.37 -3.10
C SER A 259 13.82 14.87 -4.55
N ILE A 260 13.97 15.76 -5.52
CA ILE A 260 14.08 15.41 -6.94
C ILE A 260 15.56 15.41 -7.33
N ASP A 261 15.98 14.33 -7.97
CA ASP A 261 17.33 14.24 -8.51
C ASP A 261 17.51 15.26 -9.67
N PRO A 262 18.64 16.01 -9.73
CA PRO A 262 18.86 17.01 -10.76
C PRO A 262 18.81 16.48 -12.20
N GLU A 263 19.22 15.23 -12.43
CA GLU A 263 19.15 14.60 -13.75
C GLU A 263 17.70 14.32 -14.14
N MET A 264 16.87 13.89 -13.17
CA MET A 264 15.43 13.73 -13.39
C MET A 264 14.76 15.05 -13.73
N LEU A 265 15.10 16.11 -13.01
CA LEU A 265 14.56 17.44 -13.28
C LEU A 265 14.96 17.95 -14.67
N ALA A 266 16.20 17.68 -15.11
CA ALA A 266 16.65 18.04 -16.45
C ALA A 266 15.86 17.32 -17.55
N LYS A 267 15.68 15.99 -17.44
CA LYS A 267 14.87 15.18 -18.37
C LYS A 267 13.39 15.58 -18.40
N ALA A 268 12.90 16.16 -17.32
CA ALA A 268 11.53 16.67 -17.30
C ALA A 268 11.41 18.03 -17.99
N ARG A 269 12.42 18.89 -17.86
CA ARG A 269 12.47 20.21 -18.50
C ARG A 269 12.59 20.12 -20.02
N ASP A 270 13.35 19.15 -20.52
CA ASP A 270 13.50 18.94 -21.97
C ASP A 270 12.31 18.19 -22.61
N GLY A 271 11.35 17.75 -21.79
CA GLY A 271 10.14 17.06 -22.24
C GLY A 271 10.33 15.58 -22.58
N SER A 272 11.53 15.01 -22.35
CA SER A 272 11.81 13.59 -22.58
C SER A 272 11.11 12.67 -21.57
N ALA A 273 10.75 13.19 -20.39
CA ALA A 273 10.06 12.43 -19.36
C ALA A 273 9.06 13.29 -18.57
N THR A 274 8.09 12.61 -17.94
CA THR A 274 7.18 13.21 -16.96
C THR A 274 7.68 12.90 -15.55
N LEU A 275 7.70 13.90 -14.66
CA LEU A 275 7.97 13.66 -13.24
C LEU A 275 6.72 13.17 -12.54
N VAL A 276 6.86 12.05 -11.85
CA VAL A 276 5.82 11.50 -10.98
C VAL A 276 6.32 11.47 -9.55
N TYR A 277 5.47 11.88 -8.62
CA TYR A 277 5.74 11.91 -7.20
C TYR A 277 4.70 11.10 -6.46
N CYS A 278 5.15 10.05 -5.81
CA CYS A 278 4.28 9.16 -5.08
C CYS A 278 4.35 9.41 -3.58
N ILE A 279 3.17 9.45 -2.95
CA ILE A 279 3.00 9.61 -1.51
C ILE A 279 2.41 8.31 -0.98
N ILE A 280 3.23 7.54 -0.27
CA ILE A 280 2.89 6.21 0.23
C ILE A 280 2.83 6.25 1.76
N PRO A 281 1.79 5.68 2.40
CA PRO A 281 1.77 5.57 3.84
C PRO A 281 2.83 4.56 4.32
N ASN A 282 3.72 4.98 5.23
CA ASN A 282 4.64 4.09 5.93
C ASN A 282 4.67 4.43 7.43
N GLY A 283 3.52 4.28 8.08
CA GLY A 283 3.35 4.66 9.48
C GLY A 283 3.24 6.18 9.69
N GLN A 284 3.93 6.73 10.70
CA GLN A 284 3.97 8.16 11.04
C GLN A 284 4.76 8.94 10.00
N ARG A 285 5.50 8.21 9.16
CA ARG A 285 6.26 8.73 8.05
C ARG A 285 5.50 8.47 6.75
N THR A 286 5.62 9.43 5.86
CA THR A 286 5.28 9.24 4.46
C THR A 286 6.55 8.78 3.76
N GLU A 287 6.50 7.68 3.03
CA GLU A 287 7.52 7.41 2.03
C GLU A 287 7.16 8.19 0.78
N THR A 288 8.09 9.04 0.35
CA THR A 288 7.95 9.83 -0.86
C THR A 288 8.96 9.33 -1.87
N MET A 289 8.48 8.98 -3.05
CA MET A 289 9.33 8.53 -4.14
C MET A 289 9.08 9.37 -5.38
N ALA A 290 10.14 9.98 -5.89
CA ALA A 290 10.13 10.61 -7.20
C ALA A 290 10.53 9.56 -8.23
N GLU A 291 9.76 9.45 -9.30
CA GLU A 291 9.99 8.54 -10.42
C GLU A 291 9.98 9.33 -11.73
N LEU A 292 10.74 8.87 -12.71
CA LEU A 292 10.66 9.35 -14.09
C LEU A 292 9.80 8.38 -14.88
N TYR A 293 8.79 8.91 -15.55
CA TYR A 293 8.05 8.15 -16.54
C TYR A 293 8.42 8.67 -17.94
N VAL A 294 9.14 7.85 -18.70
CA VAL A 294 9.48 8.17 -20.09
C VAL A 294 8.21 8.00 -20.92
N LYS A 295 7.81 9.04 -21.65
CA LYS A 295 6.75 8.90 -22.65
C LYS A 295 7.29 8.02 -23.76
N GLN A 296 6.90 6.74 -23.80
CA GLN A 296 7.08 5.96 -25.01
C GLN A 296 6.15 6.57 -26.06
N TRP A 297 6.74 7.30 -27.00
CA TRP A 297 6.08 7.59 -28.26
C TRP A 297 5.86 6.25 -28.93
N ILE A 298 4.60 5.83 -29.06
CA ILE A 298 4.25 4.87 -30.09
C ILE A 298 4.48 5.65 -31.38
N GLU A 299 5.59 5.36 -32.06
CA GLU A 299 5.78 5.82 -33.44
C GLU A 299 4.65 5.18 -34.25
N ASP A 300 3.80 6.03 -34.85
CA ASP A 300 2.77 5.63 -35.81
C ASP A 300 3.38 4.98 -37.07
#